data_AF-A0A5F8GS48-F1
#
_entry.id   AF-A0A5F8GS48-F1
#
_cell.length_a   1.000
_cell.length_b   1.000
_cell.length_c   1.000
_cell.angle_alpha   90.00
_cell.angle_beta   90.00
_cell.angle_gamma   90.00
#
_symmetry.space_group_name_H-M   'P 1'
#
loop_
_entity.id
_entity.type
_entity.pdbx_description
1 polymer ?
#
loop_
_entity_poly.entity_id
_entity_poly.type
_entity_poly.pdbx_seq_one_letter_code
_entity_poly.pdbx_strand_id
1 'polypeptide(L)'
;MSLIRIPRLLGKGFSGVTKFPPPSSLYNWVSEGCSQLINSGKSFTSCSSLWLPAKRAASSMAVTLNLTPGPSSQWDEPVAISVHGLAPTQQVTLRACLRDEKGELFESSAHYQADEGGQLDLEKAPALGGSYSGVEPMGLFWALQPQKPYWRLVKRNVETPFRVDLEVYEGHDPQPTKLLAQVAHERSFLGPGVRRIPVREGSVRGTLFLPPGTGPFPGIIDLYGSGGGLCEYRASLLAGHDFAVLALAYFRFEDLPEELNDIHLEYFEEALDYMLKHPEVKGPGIGLLGFSKGGDLCLSMGSFLKGITATVLINGCVANTMTPLHYKEMTLPDLGNDLERLKVTESGLVDLTDFWNNPLEKPNCQSLIPIEKAQGPFLFIVGQDDHNWKSEAYACIASEQLQSHGKEKPQIICYPKTGHCIEPPYFPPCLISVHGMVGRAVFWGGESKAHFMAQVEIWEQIQTFFQRYLKSKESTFHNKM
;
A
#
# COMPACT_ATOMS: atom_id res chain seq x y z
N MET A 1 24.80 20.55 2.33
CA MET A 1 24.51 19.89 1.04
C MET A 1 25.55 18.80 0.82
N SER A 2 25.33 17.59 1.35
CA SER A 2 26.15 16.42 1.04
C SER A 2 25.39 15.55 0.05
N LEU A 3 25.88 15.50 -1.19
CA LEU A 3 25.39 14.58 -2.21
C LEU A 3 25.75 13.15 -1.81
N ILE A 4 24.73 12.37 -1.42
CA ILE A 4 24.84 10.93 -1.22
C ILE A 4 25.08 10.31 -2.61
N ARG A 5 26.23 9.66 -2.79
CA ARG A 5 26.56 8.86 -3.98
C ARG A 5 25.68 7.62 -4.01
N ILE A 6 25.02 7.38 -5.14
CA ILE A 6 24.24 6.16 -5.42
C ILE A 6 25.21 5.07 -5.94
N PRO A 7 25.22 3.84 -5.39
CA PRO A 7 26.01 2.74 -5.95
C PRO A 7 25.42 2.22 -7.27
N ARG A 8 26.32 1.94 -8.24
CA ARG A 8 26.01 1.28 -9.51
C ARG A 8 25.90 -0.23 -9.26
N LEU A 9 24.71 -0.79 -9.43
CA LEU A 9 24.45 -2.24 -9.35
C LEU A 9 23.95 -2.85 -10.66
N LEU A 10 24.34 -2.28 -11.79
CA LEU A 10 24.24 -2.96 -13.08
C LEU A 10 25.65 -3.32 -13.53
N GLY A 11 25.93 -4.63 -13.56
CA GLY A 11 27.12 -5.19 -14.20
C GLY A 11 27.29 -4.60 -15.60
N LYS A 12 28.56 -4.36 -15.97
CA LYS A 12 29.06 -3.76 -17.22
C LYS A 12 28.05 -3.75 -18.39
N GLY A 13 27.42 -2.60 -18.64
CA GLY A 13 26.54 -2.42 -19.81
C GLY A 13 26.15 -0.99 -20.17
N PHE A 14 26.54 0.03 -19.38
CA PHE A 14 26.22 1.43 -19.69
C PHE A 14 27.50 2.26 -19.88
N SER A 15 28.11 2.12 -21.05
CA SER A 15 29.03 3.13 -21.59
C SER A 15 28.81 3.28 -23.09
N GLY A 16 27.96 4.22 -23.46
CA GLY A 16 27.81 4.62 -24.86
C GLY A 16 26.42 5.11 -25.18
N VAL A 17 26.06 6.30 -24.72
CA VAL A 17 25.47 7.41 -25.50
C VAL A 17 25.44 8.61 -24.55
N THR A 18 26.47 9.46 -24.64
CA THR A 18 26.41 10.82 -24.09
C THR A 18 26.35 11.79 -25.26
N LYS A 19 25.26 12.56 -25.33
CA LYS A 19 25.19 14.03 -25.60
C LYS A 19 23.92 14.38 -26.36
N PHE A 20 22.99 15.04 -25.69
CA PHE A 20 22.14 16.09 -26.27
C PHE A 20 21.99 17.24 -25.25
N PRO A 21 21.90 18.50 -25.70
CA PRO A 21 22.20 19.68 -24.89
C PRO A 21 21.03 20.11 -23.97
N PRO A 22 21.30 20.89 -22.91
CA PRO A 22 20.28 21.34 -21.96
C PRO A 22 19.42 22.48 -22.56
N PRO A 23 18.15 22.61 -22.15
CA PRO A 23 17.38 23.81 -22.45
C PRO A 23 17.94 25.00 -21.67
N SER A 24 18.26 26.06 -22.41
CA SER A 24 18.70 27.36 -21.93
C SER A 24 17.61 28.13 -21.19
N SER A 25 18.07 28.87 -20.18
CA SER A 25 17.45 29.93 -19.40
C SER A 25 16.47 30.85 -20.14
N LEU A 26 15.42 31.29 -19.43
CA LEU A 26 14.94 32.68 -19.47
C LEU A 26 14.48 33.08 -18.08
N TYR A 27 15.23 34.00 -17.48
CA TYR A 27 14.89 34.78 -16.28
C TYR A 27 14.66 36.24 -16.70
N ASN A 28 13.80 36.92 -15.93
CA ASN A 28 13.66 38.38 -15.73
C ASN A 28 12.74 39.19 -16.65
N TRP A 29 11.73 39.83 -16.02
CA TRP A 29 11.61 41.30 -15.86
C TRP A 29 10.48 41.60 -14.84
N VAL A 30 10.80 42.06 -13.62
CA VAL A 30 10.90 43.46 -13.09
C VAL A 30 9.56 44.19 -12.93
N SER A 31 9.39 44.69 -11.71
CA SER A 31 8.32 45.48 -11.09
C SER A 31 8.18 46.91 -11.59
N GLU A 32 6.99 47.48 -11.45
CA GLU A 32 6.66 48.89 -11.12
C GLU A 32 5.13 48.95 -11.02
N GLY A 33 4.43 49.67 -10.14
CA GLY A 33 4.75 50.71 -9.19
C GLY A 33 3.47 51.54 -8.93
N CYS A 34 3.40 52.16 -7.75
CA CYS A 34 2.54 53.30 -7.37
C CYS A 34 1.11 53.07 -6.82
N SER A 35 1.06 53.16 -5.48
CA SER A 35 -0.03 53.68 -4.65
C SER A 35 -0.35 55.16 -4.92
N GLN A 36 -1.58 55.58 -4.60
CA GLN A 36 -2.09 56.92 -4.14
C GLN A 36 -3.53 57.14 -4.69
N LEU A 37 -4.57 57.70 -4.04
CA LEU A 37 -4.75 58.57 -2.87
C LEU A 37 -6.25 58.53 -2.42
N ILE A 38 -6.47 58.60 -1.10
CA ILE A 38 -7.38 59.47 -0.32
C ILE A 38 -8.90 59.59 -0.67
N ASN A 39 -9.72 59.05 0.26
CA ASN A 39 -10.66 59.75 1.15
C ASN A 39 -11.56 60.87 0.57
N SER A 40 -12.88 60.63 0.55
CA SER A 40 -13.85 61.68 0.95
C SER A 40 -15.15 61.03 1.44
N GLY A 41 -15.46 61.28 2.72
CA GLY A 41 -16.79 61.03 3.26
C GLY A 41 -17.74 62.17 2.93
N LYS A 42 -19.04 61.85 2.82
CA LYS A 42 -20.14 62.60 3.44
C LYS A 42 -21.46 61.86 3.24
N SER A 43 -22.14 61.64 4.36
CA SER A 43 -23.54 61.27 4.51
C SER A 43 -24.48 62.33 3.94
N PHE A 44 -25.68 61.95 3.46
CA PHE A 44 -26.93 62.63 3.81
C PHE A 44 -28.17 61.74 3.50
N THR A 45 -28.98 61.56 4.55
CA THR A 45 -30.47 61.45 4.61
C THR A 45 -31.25 60.38 3.83
N SER A 46 -31.77 59.41 4.59
CA SER A 46 -33.20 59.18 4.88
C SER A 46 -34.23 59.35 3.74
N CYS A 47 -34.85 58.25 3.31
CA CYS A 47 -36.28 58.23 2.99
C CYS A 47 -36.90 56.82 3.14
N SER A 48 -38.05 56.80 3.83
CA SER A 48 -39.18 55.86 3.76
C SER A 48 -38.97 54.33 3.85
N SER A 49 -39.32 53.82 5.02
CA SER A 49 -39.68 52.43 5.32
C SER A 49 -40.93 51.97 4.56
N LEU A 50 -40.76 51.05 3.60
CA LEU A 50 -41.81 50.14 3.16
C LEU A 50 -41.63 48.81 3.90
N TRP A 51 -42.64 48.43 4.68
CA TRP A 51 -42.73 47.13 5.33
C TRP A 51 -42.97 46.04 4.27
N LEU A 52 -41.91 45.33 3.90
CA LEU A 52 -41.98 44.01 3.29
C LEU A 52 -42.22 42.99 4.40
N PRO A 53 -43.07 41.96 4.20
CA PRO A 53 -43.22 40.90 5.20
C PRO A 53 -41.87 40.22 5.38
N ALA A 54 -41.39 40.21 6.64
CA ALA A 54 -40.19 39.50 7.01
C ALA A 54 -40.35 38.02 6.61
N LYS A 55 -39.65 37.62 5.53
CA LYS A 55 -39.27 36.22 5.36
C LYS A 55 -38.58 35.86 6.66
N ARG A 56 -39.14 34.92 7.43
CA ARG A 56 -38.41 34.26 8.49
C ARG A 56 -37.08 33.85 7.87
N ALA A 57 -36.00 34.51 8.27
CA ALA A 57 -34.68 33.99 8.02
C ALA A 57 -34.69 32.63 8.71
N ALA A 58 -34.82 31.56 7.93
CA ALA A 58 -34.42 30.26 8.41
C ALA A 58 -33.00 30.49 8.91
N SER A 59 -32.79 30.30 10.22
CA SER A 59 -31.45 30.26 10.79
C SER A 59 -30.67 29.27 9.94
N SER A 60 -29.81 29.77 9.04
CA SER A 60 -28.96 28.89 8.26
C SER A 60 -28.06 28.22 9.27
N MET A 61 -28.34 26.96 9.60
CA MET A 61 -27.42 26.19 10.42
C MET A 61 -26.08 26.17 9.70
N ALA A 62 -25.00 26.35 10.46
CA ALA A 62 -23.67 26.22 9.89
C ALA A 62 -23.54 24.85 9.23
N VAL A 63 -22.89 24.78 8.06
CA VAL A 63 -22.63 23.51 7.39
C VAL A 63 -21.70 22.70 8.29
N THR A 64 -22.07 21.45 8.59
CA THR A 64 -21.28 20.56 9.44
C THR A 64 -20.89 19.31 8.67
N LEU A 65 -19.60 18.97 8.71
CA LEU A 65 -19.05 17.73 8.17
C LEU A 65 -18.80 16.74 9.30
N ASN A 66 -19.46 15.59 9.26
CA ASN A 66 -19.44 14.55 10.27
C ASN A 66 -18.74 13.29 9.73
N LEU A 67 -18.00 12.62 10.62
CA LEU A 67 -17.26 11.39 10.34
C LEU A 67 -17.64 10.31 11.35
N THR A 68 -17.83 9.08 10.89
CA THR A 68 -18.08 7.91 11.77
C THR A 68 -17.23 6.72 11.33
N PRO A 69 -16.32 6.21 12.19
CA PRO A 69 -15.87 6.81 13.45
C PRO A 69 -15.13 8.14 13.22
N GLY A 70 -15.17 9.04 14.20
CA GLY A 70 -14.50 10.34 14.17
C GLY A 70 -14.20 10.85 15.58
N PRO A 71 -13.10 11.62 15.78
CA PRO A 71 -12.22 12.25 14.79
C PRO A 71 -11.02 11.39 14.33
N SER A 72 -10.96 10.12 14.72
CA SER A 72 -9.84 9.22 14.37
C SER A 72 -10.30 7.79 14.12
N SER A 73 -9.57 7.06 13.28
CA SER A 73 -9.78 5.63 12.98
C SER A 73 -8.44 4.94 12.70
N GLN A 74 -8.43 3.61 12.58
CA GLN A 74 -7.28 2.93 11.96
C GLN A 74 -7.27 3.15 10.44
N TRP A 75 -6.11 2.97 9.81
CA TRP A 75 -5.94 3.17 8.38
C TRP A 75 -6.75 2.17 7.57
N ASP A 76 -6.92 0.93 8.05
CA ASP A 76 -7.65 -0.15 7.39
C ASP A 76 -9.14 -0.23 7.77
N GLU A 77 -9.70 0.80 8.41
CA GLU A 77 -11.13 0.89 8.76
C GLU A 77 -11.90 1.84 7.82
N PRO A 78 -13.13 1.51 7.40
CA PRO A 78 -13.96 2.44 6.65
C PRO A 78 -14.36 3.66 7.50
N VAL A 79 -14.61 4.80 6.85
CA VAL A 79 -15.11 6.02 7.48
C VAL A 79 -16.33 6.50 6.71
N ALA A 80 -17.48 6.53 7.37
CA ALA A 80 -18.69 7.13 6.85
C ALA A 80 -18.58 8.67 6.95
N ILE A 81 -18.92 9.36 5.86
CA ILE A 81 -18.83 10.81 5.74
C ILE A 81 -20.22 11.36 5.44
N SER A 82 -20.66 12.35 6.21
CA SER A 82 -21.90 13.08 5.94
C SER A 82 -21.75 14.59 6.13
N VAL A 83 -22.52 15.36 5.37
CA VAL A 83 -22.61 16.82 5.47
C VAL A 83 -24.06 17.20 5.78
N HIS A 84 -24.25 18.09 6.75
CA HIS A 84 -25.56 18.63 7.10
C HIS A 84 -25.55 20.16 7.05
N GLY A 85 -26.74 20.76 7.00
CA GLY A 85 -26.89 22.22 6.98
C GLY A 85 -26.66 22.85 5.62
N LEU A 86 -26.61 22.06 4.54
CA LEU A 86 -26.61 22.57 3.17
C LEU A 86 -28.00 23.09 2.80
N ALA A 87 -28.10 23.94 1.77
CA ALA A 87 -29.38 24.26 1.16
C ALA A 87 -29.94 23.02 0.41
N PRO A 88 -31.27 22.89 0.28
CA PRO A 88 -31.87 21.83 -0.54
C PRO A 88 -31.25 21.80 -1.93
N THR A 89 -30.83 20.62 -2.39
CA THR A 89 -30.24 20.42 -3.74
C THR A 89 -28.94 21.21 -4.00
N GLN A 90 -28.28 21.73 -2.96
CA GLN A 90 -27.05 22.51 -3.09
C GLN A 90 -25.93 21.66 -3.71
N GLN A 91 -25.27 22.24 -4.71
CA GLN A 91 -24.06 21.68 -5.30
C GLN A 91 -22.86 22.00 -4.41
N VAL A 92 -22.06 20.99 -4.12
CA VAL A 92 -20.84 21.10 -3.33
C VAL A 92 -19.72 20.25 -3.92
N THR A 93 -18.48 20.62 -3.62
CA THR A 93 -17.29 19.81 -3.92
C THR A 93 -16.64 19.41 -2.61
N LEU A 94 -16.43 18.11 -2.42
CA LEU A 94 -15.65 17.60 -1.30
C LEU A 94 -14.21 17.38 -1.76
N ARG A 95 -13.25 17.77 -0.93
CA ARG A 95 -11.82 17.56 -1.17
C ARG A 95 -11.18 16.87 0.02
N ALA A 96 -10.28 15.93 -0.24
CA ALA A 96 -9.40 15.33 0.75
C ALA A 96 -7.95 15.69 0.44
N CYS A 97 -7.21 16.07 1.48
CA CYS A 97 -5.80 16.42 1.41
C CYS A 97 -5.02 15.65 2.48
N LEU A 98 -3.88 15.08 2.11
CA LEU A 98 -2.96 14.40 3.03
C LEU A 98 -1.52 14.81 2.68
N ARG A 99 -0.67 15.00 3.69
CA ARG A 99 0.78 15.09 3.48
C ARG A 99 1.47 13.86 4.03
N ASP A 100 2.32 13.25 3.21
CA ASP A 100 3.09 12.08 3.62
C ASP A 100 4.29 12.46 4.49
N GLU A 101 5.05 11.46 4.95
CA GLU A 101 6.20 11.68 5.84
C GLU A 101 7.41 12.36 5.16
N LYS A 102 7.35 12.54 3.83
CA LYS A 102 8.32 13.31 3.05
C LYS A 102 7.78 14.69 2.66
N GLY A 103 6.57 15.03 3.09
CA GLY A 103 5.91 16.31 2.83
C GLY A 103 5.19 16.39 1.49
N GLU A 104 5.15 15.30 0.71
CA GLU A 104 4.43 15.25 -0.55
C GLU A 104 2.93 15.35 -0.29
N LEU A 105 2.26 16.21 -1.06
CA LEU A 105 0.82 16.44 -0.94
C LEU A 105 0.07 15.46 -1.85
N PHE A 106 -0.88 14.75 -1.26
CA PHE A 106 -1.85 13.90 -1.93
C PHE A 106 -3.23 14.54 -1.85
N GLU A 107 -3.94 14.57 -2.97
CA GLU A 107 -5.26 15.18 -3.07
C GLU A 107 -6.23 14.33 -3.87
N SER A 108 -7.51 14.41 -3.50
CA SER A 108 -8.63 13.92 -4.30
C SER A 108 -9.81 14.87 -4.13
N SER A 109 -10.70 14.93 -5.11
CA SER A 109 -11.93 15.71 -5.00
C SER A 109 -13.09 15.06 -5.74
N ALA A 110 -14.32 15.30 -5.28
CA ALA A 110 -15.51 14.83 -5.95
C ALA A 110 -16.67 15.82 -5.80
N HIS A 111 -17.47 15.92 -6.86
CA HIS A 111 -18.64 16.78 -6.93
C HIS A 111 -19.89 16.06 -6.45
N TYR A 112 -20.70 16.71 -5.63
CA TYR A 112 -21.92 16.15 -5.07
C TYR A 112 -23.08 17.15 -5.12
N GLN A 113 -24.27 16.62 -4.91
CA GLN A 113 -25.49 17.40 -4.71
C GLN A 113 -26.18 16.92 -3.44
N ALA A 114 -26.52 17.86 -2.54
CA ALA A 114 -27.30 17.55 -1.35
C ALA A 114 -28.73 17.09 -1.70
N ASP A 115 -29.37 16.36 -0.81
CA ASP A 115 -30.78 16.01 -0.93
C ASP A 115 -31.71 17.22 -0.71
N GLU A 116 -33.03 17.01 -0.82
CA GLU A 116 -34.05 18.05 -0.58
C GLU A 116 -34.05 18.54 0.88
N GLY A 117 -33.51 17.76 1.81
CA GLY A 117 -33.35 18.10 3.21
C GLY A 117 -32.06 18.86 3.52
N GLY A 118 -31.19 19.11 2.54
CA GLY A 118 -29.91 19.76 2.76
C GLY A 118 -28.86 18.86 3.42
N GLN A 119 -28.97 17.54 3.19
CA GLN A 119 -28.03 16.54 3.69
C GLN A 119 -27.29 15.86 2.54
N LEU A 120 -26.05 15.47 2.79
CA LEU A 120 -25.24 14.66 1.90
C LEU A 120 -24.67 13.49 2.70
N ASP A 121 -24.90 12.28 2.23
CA ASP A 121 -24.37 11.04 2.84
C ASP A 121 -23.64 10.27 1.75
N LEU A 122 -22.32 10.10 1.90
CA LEU A 122 -21.48 9.51 0.86
C LEU A 122 -21.71 8.01 0.69
N GLU A 123 -22.43 7.35 1.63
CA GLU A 123 -22.88 5.97 1.46
C GLU A 123 -24.04 5.83 0.47
N LYS A 124 -24.72 6.94 0.15
CA LYS A 124 -25.95 6.95 -0.65
C LYS A 124 -25.84 7.84 -1.87
N ALA A 125 -25.20 9.00 -1.73
CA ALA A 125 -25.11 10.00 -2.77
C ALA A 125 -23.96 9.69 -3.74
N PRO A 126 -24.23 9.61 -5.05
CA PRO A 126 -23.18 9.39 -6.02
C PRO A 126 -22.32 10.64 -6.21
N ALA A 127 -21.00 10.45 -6.31
CA ALA A 127 -20.11 11.46 -6.87
C ALA A 127 -20.47 11.68 -8.35
N LEU A 128 -20.68 12.93 -8.73
CA LEU A 128 -21.08 13.37 -10.07
C LEU A 128 -19.89 13.57 -11.01
N GLY A 129 -18.66 13.57 -10.47
CA GLY A 129 -17.41 13.77 -11.20
C GLY A 129 -16.29 14.20 -10.26
N GLY A 130 -15.11 14.47 -10.83
CA GLY A 130 -13.88 14.75 -10.10
C GLY A 130 -12.89 13.60 -10.24
N SER A 131 -12.19 13.27 -9.18
CA SER A 131 -11.24 12.15 -9.11
C SER A 131 -11.91 10.77 -9.28
N TYR A 132 -13.22 10.67 -9.07
CA TYR A 132 -14.04 9.46 -9.25
C TYR A 132 -15.52 9.84 -9.44
N SER A 133 -16.37 8.85 -9.75
CA SER A 133 -17.82 9.00 -9.89
C SER A 133 -18.57 7.77 -9.38
N GLY A 134 -19.87 7.92 -9.11
CA GLY A 134 -20.73 6.87 -8.56
C GLY A 134 -20.76 6.86 -7.03
N VAL A 135 -21.46 5.88 -6.45
CA VAL A 135 -21.56 5.72 -4.99
C VAL A 135 -20.31 5.03 -4.48
N GLU A 136 -19.35 5.82 -3.99
CA GLU A 136 -18.03 5.38 -3.56
C GLU A 136 -17.73 5.99 -2.17
N PRO A 137 -18.16 5.35 -1.06
CA PRO A 137 -18.09 5.96 0.27
C PRO A 137 -16.67 6.31 0.69
N MET A 138 -15.70 5.49 0.29
CA MET A 138 -14.27 5.69 0.55
C MET A 138 -13.52 6.32 -0.64
N GLY A 139 -14.24 6.85 -1.62
CA GLY A 139 -13.71 7.47 -2.84
C GLY A 139 -12.63 8.52 -2.58
N LEU A 140 -12.86 9.39 -1.60
CA LEU A 140 -11.92 10.45 -1.23
C LEU A 140 -10.56 9.91 -0.75
N PHE A 141 -10.49 8.69 -0.21
CA PHE A 141 -9.24 8.11 0.30
C PHE A 141 -8.49 7.33 -0.78
N TRP A 142 -9.16 6.44 -1.52
CA TRP A 142 -8.48 5.62 -2.51
C TRP A 142 -8.12 6.38 -3.78
N ALA A 143 -8.82 7.49 -4.07
CA ALA A 143 -8.54 8.32 -5.23
C ALA A 143 -7.48 9.42 -4.96
N LEU A 144 -6.83 9.41 -3.79
CA LEU A 144 -5.72 10.32 -3.48
C LEU A 144 -4.59 10.16 -4.52
N GLN A 145 -4.19 11.27 -5.14
CA GLN A 145 -3.08 11.33 -6.09
C GLN A 145 -2.02 12.32 -5.62
N PRO A 146 -0.73 12.01 -5.79
CA PRO A 146 0.34 12.93 -5.43
C PRO A 146 0.36 14.12 -6.38
N GLN A 147 0.74 15.30 -5.89
CA GLN A 147 1.03 16.45 -6.76
C GLN A 147 2.26 16.18 -7.63
N LYS A 148 3.28 15.53 -7.07
CA LYS A 148 4.47 15.10 -7.78
C LYS A 148 4.20 13.83 -8.58
N PRO A 149 4.41 13.83 -9.91
CA PRO A 149 4.23 12.65 -10.74
C PRO A 149 5.04 11.45 -10.23
N TYR A 150 4.42 10.27 -10.27
CA TYR A 150 5.05 8.98 -9.96
C TYR A 150 5.58 8.85 -8.53
N TRP A 151 5.02 9.63 -7.61
CA TRP A 151 5.32 9.52 -6.19
C TRP A 151 4.45 8.44 -5.54
N ARG A 152 5.06 7.56 -4.75
CA ARG A 152 4.36 6.56 -3.96
C ARG A 152 4.20 7.07 -2.53
N LEU A 153 3.01 6.92 -1.95
CA LEU A 153 2.72 7.36 -0.58
C LEU A 153 3.73 6.77 0.42
N VAL A 154 4.41 7.63 1.17
CA VAL A 154 5.46 7.20 2.11
C VAL A 154 4.93 7.17 3.54
N LYS A 155 4.71 5.95 4.06
CA LYS A 155 4.48 5.67 5.49
C LYS A 155 5.59 4.77 6.04
N ARG A 156 6.34 5.24 7.04
CA ARG A 156 7.41 4.50 7.72
C ARG A 156 7.28 4.53 9.24
N ASN A 157 6.79 5.63 9.82
CA ASN A 157 6.60 5.73 11.26
C ASN A 157 5.16 5.37 11.67
N VAL A 158 4.90 4.11 11.99
CA VAL A 158 3.56 3.62 12.37
C VAL A 158 3.03 4.18 13.69
N GLU A 159 3.89 4.78 14.53
CA GLU A 159 3.50 5.37 15.82
C GLU A 159 2.80 6.73 15.66
N THR A 160 2.81 7.30 14.44
CA THR A 160 2.12 8.55 14.13
C THR A 160 1.00 8.29 13.12
N PRO A 161 -0.19 8.91 13.28
CA PRO A 161 -1.23 8.82 12.28
C PRO A 161 -0.88 9.65 11.04
N PHE A 162 -1.58 9.39 9.93
CA PHE A 162 -1.74 10.41 8.90
C PHE A 162 -2.93 11.30 9.23
N ARG A 163 -2.77 12.60 9.05
CA ARG A 163 -3.86 13.57 9.08
C ARG A 163 -4.42 13.73 7.67
N VAL A 164 -5.73 13.51 7.52
CA VAL A 164 -6.49 13.78 6.30
C VAL A 164 -7.39 14.97 6.55
N ASP A 165 -7.13 16.09 5.90
CA ASP A 165 -8.02 17.25 5.93
C ASP A 165 -9.13 17.04 4.90
N LEU A 166 -10.39 17.07 5.36
CA LEU A 166 -11.59 16.95 4.55
C LEU A 166 -12.31 18.30 4.52
N GLU A 167 -12.58 18.79 3.32
CA GLU A 167 -13.09 20.13 3.08
C GLU A 167 -14.35 20.06 2.21
N VAL A 168 -15.34 20.90 2.52
CA VAL A 168 -16.57 21.06 1.73
C VAL A 168 -16.58 22.46 1.15
N TYR A 169 -16.66 22.56 -0.17
CA TYR A 169 -16.73 23.81 -0.91
C TYR A 169 -18.09 24.02 -1.58
N GLU A 170 -18.49 25.29 -1.74
CA GLU A 170 -19.68 25.64 -2.53
C GLU A 170 -19.44 25.43 -4.03
N GLY A 171 -20.41 24.83 -4.70
CA GLY A 171 -20.43 24.68 -6.16
C GLY A 171 -19.53 23.56 -6.70
N HIS A 172 -19.48 23.47 -8.02
CA HIS A 172 -18.65 22.54 -8.80
C HIS A 172 -17.55 23.26 -9.57
N ASP A 173 -17.17 24.46 -9.12
CA ASP A 173 -16.09 25.21 -9.76
C ASP A 173 -14.79 24.40 -9.74
N PRO A 174 -14.02 24.34 -10.85
CA PRO A 174 -12.75 23.61 -10.89
C PRO A 174 -11.72 24.12 -9.89
N GLN A 175 -11.85 25.37 -9.46
CA GLN A 175 -11.03 26.00 -8.42
C GLN A 175 -11.95 26.57 -7.35
N PRO A 176 -12.47 25.73 -6.44
CA PRO A 176 -13.42 26.18 -5.45
C PRO A 176 -12.73 27.11 -4.44
N THR A 177 -13.37 28.24 -4.12
CA THR A 177 -12.80 29.28 -3.23
C THR A 177 -13.59 29.46 -1.94
N LYS A 178 -14.89 29.15 -1.93
CA LYS A 178 -15.75 29.34 -0.77
C LYS A 178 -15.87 28.05 0.04
N LEU A 179 -15.07 27.95 1.10
CA LEU A 179 -15.12 26.86 2.07
C LEU A 179 -16.39 26.97 2.94
N LEU A 180 -17.16 25.89 3.02
CA LEU A 180 -18.39 25.79 3.81
C LEU A 180 -18.14 25.09 5.16
N ALA A 181 -17.34 24.01 5.16
CA ALA A 181 -16.99 23.25 6.35
C ALA A 181 -15.65 22.53 6.15
N GLN A 182 -14.96 22.22 7.23
CA GLN A 182 -13.75 21.40 7.21
C GLN A 182 -13.63 20.58 8.49
N VAL A 183 -13.01 19.41 8.39
CA VAL A 183 -12.63 18.57 9.53
C VAL A 183 -11.30 17.89 9.23
N ALA A 184 -10.54 17.61 10.28
CA ALA A 184 -9.34 16.79 10.18
C ALA A 184 -9.61 15.42 10.76
N HIS A 185 -9.25 14.38 10.01
CA HIS A 185 -9.38 12.99 10.42
C HIS A 185 -8.01 12.35 10.58
N GLU A 186 -7.74 11.78 11.76
CA GLU A 186 -6.49 11.07 12.00
C GLU A 186 -6.64 9.57 11.72
N ARG A 187 -5.84 9.05 10.79
CA ARG A 187 -5.80 7.63 10.43
C ARG A 187 -4.53 6.99 10.98
N SER A 188 -4.69 6.20 12.04
CA SER A 188 -3.61 5.55 12.76
C SER A 188 -3.17 4.25 12.10
N PHE A 189 -1.90 3.88 12.31
CA PHE A 189 -1.33 2.62 11.81
C PHE A 189 -1.03 1.62 12.93
N LEU A 190 -1.13 2.07 14.19
CA LEU A 190 -0.95 1.25 15.37
C LEU A 190 -2.31 1.13 16.07
N GLY A 191 -2.81 -0.10 16.17
CA GLY A 191 -4.08 -0.40 16.83
C GLY A 191 -4.08 -0.04 18.32
N PRO A 192 -5.24 0.26 18.93
CA PRO A 192 -5.33 0.54 20.36
C PRO A 192 -4.75 -0.61 21.19
N GLY A 193 -3.72 -0.31 22.00
CA GLY A 193 -3.06 -1.30 22.85
C GLY A 193 -2.12 -2.28 22.15
N VAL A 194 -1.95 -2.18 20.82
CA VAL A 194 -0.92 -2.93 20.10
C VAL A 194 0.45 -2.43 20.55
N ARG A 195 1.33 -3.35 20.93
CA ARG A 195 2.70 -3.04 21.34
C ARG A 195 3.65 -3.17 20.15
N ARG A 196 4.46 -2.15 19.94
CA ARG A 196 5.57 -2.13 18.98
C ARG A 196 6.87 -2.43 19.70
N ILE A 197 7.56 -3.50 19.32
CA ILE A 197 8.79 -3.98 19.97
C ILE A 197 9.88 -4.13 18.92
N PRO A 198 10.86 -3.21 18.84
CA PRO A 198 12.01 -3.39 17.97
C PRO A 198 12.79 -4.66 18.33
N VAL A 199 13.10 -5.48 17.33
CA VAL A 199 13.82 -6.75 17.51
C VAL A 199 15.26 -6.59 17.06
N ARG A 200 16.20 -6.76 17.99
CA ARG A 200 17.64 -6.69 17.77
C ARG A 200 18.36 -7.90 18.36
N GLU A 201 17.80 -9.09 18.13
CA GLU A 201 18.28 -10.36 18.68
C GLU A 201 19.23 -11.04 17.67
N GLY A 202 20.49 -11.26 18.05
CA GLY A 202 21.48 -11.83 17.13
C GLY A 202 21.62 -10.99 15.86
N SER A 203 21.56 -11.64 14.69
CA SER A 203 21.58 -10.96 13.40
C SER A 203 20.23 -10.34 13.01
N VAL A 204 19.13 -10.80 13.63
CA VAL A 204 17.76 -10.44 13.24
C VAL A 204 17.49 -8.96 13.47
N ARG A 205 17.02 -8.28 12.42
CA ARG A 205 16.53 -6.90 12.47
C ARG A 205 15.10 -6.81 11.98
N GLY A 206 14.22 -6.41 12.88
CA GLY A 206 12.80 -6.23 12.57
C GLY A 206 12.06 -5.49 13.68
N THR A 207 10.73 -5.54 13.61
CA THR A 207 9.85 -5.02 14.65
C THR A 207 8.70 -5.99 14.85
N LEU A 208 8.55 -6.48 16.08
CA LEU A 208 7.45 -7.34 16.50
C LEU A 208 6.28 -6.46 16.97
N PHE A 209 5.11 -6.73 16.41
CA PHE A 209 3.84 -6.15 16.85
C PHE A 209 3.04 -7.20 17.60
N LEU A 210 2.64 -6.88 18.82
CA LEU A 210 1.82 -7.77 19.65
C LEU A 210 0.45 -7.15 19.90
N PRO A 211 -0.65 -7.89 19.70
CA PRO A 211 -1.99 -7.43 20.03
C PRO A 211 -2.13 -7.12 21.54
N PRO A 212 -3.15 -6.33 21.93
CA PRO A 212 -3.50 -6.19 23.34
C PRO A 212 -4.02 -7.53 23.89
N GLY A 213 -3.93 -7.71 25.22
CA GLY A 213 -4.43 -8.90 25.91
C GLY A 213 -3.30 -9.80 26.45
N THR A 214 -3.67 -10.97 26.97
CA THR A 214 -2.74 -11.86 27.69
C THR A 214 -1.96 -12.83 26.81
N GLY A 215 -2.28 -12.90 25.51
CA GLY A 215 -1.72 -13.89 24.59
C GLY A 215 -1.97 -15.35 25.03
N PRO A 216 -1.21 -16.31 24.47
CA PRO A 216 -0.33 -16.14 23.33
C PRO A 216 -1.12 -15.99 22.01
N PHE A 217 -0.53 -15.31 21.03
CA PHE A 217 -1.16 -14.99 19.75
C PHE A 217 -0.56 -15.83 18.62
N PRO A 218 -1.32 -16.16 17.56
CA PRO A 218 -0.74 -16.79 16.38
C PRO A 218 0.31 -15.87 15.73
N GLY A 219 1.50 -16.43 15.46
CA GLY A 219 2.65 -15.69 14.96
C GLY A 219 2.71 -15.63 13.44
N ILE A 220 3.10 -14.48 12.88
CA ILE A 220 3.33 -14.26 11.44
C ILE A 220 4.67 -13.54 11.25
N ILE A 221 5.46 -13.97 10.27
CA ILE A 221 6.57 -13.15 9.74
C ILE A 221 6.10 -12.47 8.46
N ASP A 222 6.24 -11.15 8.42
CA ASP A 222 5.89 -10.27 7.30
C ASP A 222 7.13 -9.83 6.53
N LEU A 223 7.16 -10.11 5.23
CA LEU A 223 8.26 -9.79 4.32
C LEU A 223 7.77 -8.94 3.14
N TYR A 224 8.35 -7.74 3.02
CA TYR A 224 8.19 -6.88 1.85
C TYR A 224 9.17 -7.25 0.72
N GLY A 225 9.02 -6.57 -0.42
CA GLY A 225 9.87 -6.78 -1.60
C GLY A 225 11.22 -6.06 -1.55
N SER A 226 11.82 -5.95 -2.72
CA SER A 226 13.19 -5.46 -2.97
C SER A 226 13.43 -3.96 -2.81
N GLY A 227 12.57 -3.26 -2.05
CA GLY A 227 12.79 -1.85 -1.69
C GLY A 227 13.87 -1.64 -0.63
N GLY A 228 14.10 -2.65 0.21
CA GLY A 228 15.00 -2.58 1.36
C GLY A 228 14.42 -1.74 2.50
N GLY A 229 15.18 -1.65 3.60
CA GLY A 229 14.70 -1.03 4.82
C GLY A 229 13.71 -1.92 5.56
N LEU A 230 12.98 -1.32 6.49
CA LEU A 230 11.90 -1.96 7.24
C LEU A 230 10.57 -1.30 6.92
N CYS A 231 9.57 -2.12 6.59
CA CYS A 231 8.23 -1.70 6.25
C CYS A 231 7.26 -2.24 7.30
N GLU A 232 6.80 -1.37 8.20
CA GLU A 232 6.09 -1.82 9.41
C GLU A 232 4.56 -1.77 9.29
N TYR A 233 4.00 -0.97 8.39
CA TYR A 233 2.57 -0.63 8.42
C TYR A 233 1.65 -1.83 8.18
N ARG A 234 2.05 -2.82 7.37
CA ARG A 234 1.23 -4.03 7.17
C ARG A 234 1.21 -4.89 8.42
N ALA A 235 2.37 -5.10 9.04
CA ALA A 235 2.48 -5.86 10.28
C ALA A 235 1.75 -5.17 11.44
N SER A 236 1.86 -3.85 11.57
CA SER A 236 1.21 -3.09 12.64
C SER A 236 -0.31 -3.11 12.53
N LEU A 237 -0.86 -2.99 11.31
CA LEU A 237 -2.30 -3.11 11.06
C LEU A 237 -2.78 -4.55 11.30
N LEU A 238 -2.05 -5.57 10.81
CA LEU A 238 -2.43 -6.97 10.99
C LEU A 238 -2.42 -7.41 12.47
N ALA A 239 -1.56 -6.80 13.30
CA ALA A 239 -1.58 -7.02 14.74
C ALA A 239 -2.86 -6.50 15.43
N GLY A 240 -3.58 -5.56 14.80
CA GLY A 240 -4.93 -5.16 15.21
C GLY A 240 -5.98 -6.27 15.03
N HIS A 241 -5.66 -7.34 14.30
CA HIS A 241 -6.53 -8.49 14.00
C HIS A 241 -6.11 -9.76 14.76
N ASP A 242 -5.56 -9.57 15.97
CA ASP A 242 -5.11 -10.61 16.93
C ASP A 242 -3.97 -11.53 16.45
N PHE A 243 -3.02 -11.00 15.69
CA PHE A 243 -1.80 -11.71 15.29
C PHE A 243 -0.55 -11.09 15.91
N ALA A 244 0.38 -11.91 16.38
CA ALA A 244 1.74 -11.45 16.66
C ALA A 244 2.51 -11.38 15.34
N VAL A 245 2.90 -10.20 14.87
CA VAL A 245 3.48 -10.03 13.53
C VAL A 245 4.87 -9.42 13.59
N LEU A 246 5.87 -10.12 13.07
CA LEU A 246 7.22 -9.62 12.91
C LEU A 246 7.39 -9.03 11.51
N ALA A 247 7.45 -7.70 11.40
CA ALA A 247 8.00 -7.07 10.20
C ALA A 247 9.50 -7.33 10.17
N LEU A 248 9.96 -8.06 9.15
CA LEU A 248 11.36 -8.49 9.04
C LEU A 248 12.08 -7.73 7.93
N ALA A 249 13.14 -7.01 8.28
CA ALA A 249 14.07 -6.47 7.29
C ALA A 249 15.07 -7.56 6.90
N TYR A 250 15.66 -7.47 5.71
CA TYR A 250 16.72 -8.40 5.28
C TYR A 250 17.86 -7.72 4.51
N PHE A 251 17.76 -6.42 4.22
CA PHE A 251 18.83 -5.58 3.68
C PHE A 251 18.46 -4.08 3.79
N ARG A 252 19.44 -3.18 3.67
CA ARG A 252 19.31 -1.70 3.75
C ARG A 252 18.64 -1.21 5.02
N PHE A 253 18.88 -1.89 6.13
CA PHE A 253 18.31 -1.52 7.41
C PHE A 253 19.35 -1.72 8.51
N GLU A 254 19.73 -0.63 9.15
CA GLU A 254 20.73 -0.60 10.22
C GLU A 254 22.06 -1.24 9.81
N ASP A 255 22.46 -2.32 10.47
CA ASP A 255 23.70 -3.07 10.26
C ASP A 255 23.53 -4.27 9.31
N LEU A 256 22.36 -4.45 8.70
CA LEU A 256 22.17 -5.40 7.61
C LEU A 256 22.91 -4.94 6.32
N PRO A 257 23.19 -5.87 5.38
CA PRO A 257 23.84 -5.52 4.11
C PRO A 257 23.17 -4.36 3.36
N GLU A 258 23.97 -3.46 2.78
CA GLU A 258 23.46 -2.31 2.01
C GLU A 258 22.89 -2.69 0.64
N GLU A 259 23.23 -3.88 0.15
CA GLU A 259 22.88 -4.37 -1.18
C GLU A 259 22.34 -5.79 -1.09
N LEU A 260 21.42 -6.13 -1.99
CA LEU A 260 20.82 -7.46 -2.09
C LEU A 260 21.65 -8.33 -3.04
N ASN A 261 22.86 -8.68 -2.61
CA ASN A 261 23.82 -9.41 -3.45
C ASN A 261 23.95 -10.89 -3.09
N ASP A 262 23.57 -11.27 -1.87
CA ASP A 262 23.65 -12.63 -1.36
C ASP A 262 22.58 -12.82 -0.26
N ILE A 263 21.89 -13.96 -0.26
CA ILE A 263 20.80 -14.26 0.68
C ILE A 263 21.05 -15.61 1.33
N HIS A 264 21.18 -15.62 2.66
CA HIS A 264 21.34 -16.82 3.47
C HIS A 264 20.05 -17.13 4.24
N LEU A 265 19.47 -18.32 4.04
CA LEU A 265 18.25 -18.73 4.73
C LEU A 265 18.44 -18.89 6.25
N GLU A 266 19.67 -19.06 6.73
CA GLU A 266 20.02 -19.07 8.14
C GLU A 266 19.54 -17.80 8.86
N TYR A 267 19.60 -16.63 8.21
CA TYR A 267 19.06 -15.37 8.75
C TYR A 267 17.55 -15.47 9.05
N PHE A 268 16.81 -16.08 8.12
CA PHE A 268 15.36 -16.24 8.24
C PHE A 268 15.00 -17.38 9.20
N GLU A 269 15.86 -18.40 9.32
CA GLU A 269 15.76 -19.45 10.34
C GLU A 269 15.96 -18.87 11.75
N GLU A 270 16.91 -17.95 11.95
CA GLU A 270 17.07 -17.22 13.22
C GLU A 270 15.82 -16.39 13.58
N ALA A 271 15.23 -15.68 12.61
CA ALA A 271 14.01 -14.90 12.83
C ALA A 271 12.78 -15.78 13.15
N LEU A 272 12.67 -16.93 12.49
CA LEU A 272 11.67 -17.95 12.76
C LEU A 272 11.82 -18.50 14.19
N ASP A 273 13.05 -18.86 14.57
CA ASP A 273 13.38 -19.34 15.90
C ASP A 273 13.06 -18.31 16.99
N TYR A 274 13.37 -17.03 16.74
CA TYR A 274 13.01 -15.92 17.62
C TYR A 274 11.49 -15.89 17.86
N MET A 275 10.70 -15.96 16.79
CA MET A 275 9.23 -15.94 16.88
C MET A 275 8.69 -17.16 17.63
N LEU A 276 9.18 -18.36 17.33
CA LEU A 276 8.72 -19.61 17.97
C LEU A 276 9.07 -19.68 19.47
N LYS A 277 10.16 -19.04 19.90
CA LYS A 277 10.59 -18.99 21.31
C LYS A 277 9.93 -17.85 22.08
N HIS A 278 9.28 -16.89 21.41
CA HIS A 278 8.67 -15.74 22.07
C HIS A 278 7.46 -16.19 22.93
N PRO A 279 7.39 -15.84 24.23
CA PRO A 279 6.39 -16.39 25.16
C PRO A 279 4.94 -16.03 24.82
N GLU A 280 4.75 -14.92 24.09
CA GLU A 280 3.44 -14.46 23.65
C GLU A 280 3.07 -14.92 22.22
N VAL A 281 3.86 -15.81 21.61
CA VAL A 281 3.57 -16.43 20.31
C VAL A 281 3.12 -17.89 20.55
N LYS A 282 1.98 -18.27 19.97
CA LYS A 282 1.26 -19.51 20.32
C LYS A 282 1.96 -20.80 19.87
N GLY A 283 2.63 -20.79 18.72
CA GLY A 283 3.15 -22.01 18.09
C GLY A 283 2.03 -23.02 17.71
N PRO A 284 2.38 -24.26 17.30
CA PRO A 284 3.73 -24.83 17.19
C PRO A 284 4.52 -24.38 15.96
N GLY A 285 3.87 -23.67 15.03
CA GLY A 285 4.49 -23.04 13.87
C GLY A 285 4.00 -21.60 13.68
N ILE A 286 4.50 -20.94 12.64
CA ILE A 286 4.12 -19.57 12.27
C ILE A 286 3.50 -19.50 10.87
N GLY A 287 2.81 -18.40 10.60
CA GLY A 287 2.46 -17.97 9.25
C GLY A 287 3.58 -17.16 8.59
N LEU A 288 3.62 -17.20 7.26
CA LEU A 288 4.47 -16.33 6.44
C LEU A 288 3.61 -15.48 5.52
N LEU A 289 3.83 -14.16 5.49
CA LEU A 289 3.18 -13.23 4.58
C LEU A 289 4.24 -12.52 3.73
N GLY A 290 4.29 -12.84 2.44
CA GLY A 290 5.31 -12.33 1.52
C GLY A 290 4.72 -11.52 0.38
N PHE A 291 5.33 -10.37 0.09
CA PHE A 291 5.01 -9.54 -1.09
C PHE A 291 6.20 -9.44 -2.04
N SER A 292 5.97 -9.64 -3.35
CA SER A 292 7.01 -9.51 -4.39
C SER A 292 8.21 -10.43 -4.10
N LYS A 293 9.45 -9.91 -4.00
CA LYS A 293 10.63 -10.66 -3.52
C LYS A 293 10.40 -11.31 -2.14
N GLY A 294 9.66 -10.68 -1.24
CA GLY A 294 9.28 -11.29 0.03
C GLY A 294 8.46 -12.58 -0.16
N GLY A 295 7.72 -12.69 -1.26
CA GLY A 295 6.98 -13.91 -1.61
C GLY A 295 7.88 -15.08 -1.98
N ASP A 296 8.90 -14.87 -2.81
CA ASP A 296 9.84 -15.96 -3.16
C ASP A 296 10.69 -16.40 -1.94
N LEU A 297 10.97 -15.48 -1.01
CA LEU A 297 11.58 -15.78 0.28
C LEU A 297 10.64 -16.62 1.15
N CYS A 298 9.34 -16.28 1.22
CA CYS A 298 8.36 -17.09 1.95
C CYS A 298 8.22 -18.50 1.38
N LEU A 299 8.25 -18.68 0.05
CA LEU A 299 8.29 -20.00 -0.58
C LEU A 299 9.56 -20.76 -0.19
N SER A 300 10.71 -20.10 -0.22
CA SER A 300 12.00 -20.69 0.14
C SER A 300 12.02 -21.11 1.61
N MET A 301 11.60 -20.23 2.52
CA MET A 301 11.43 -20.54 3.95
C MET A 301 10.50 -21.73 4.16
N GLY A 302 9.33 -21.74 3.51
CA GLY A 302 8.37 -22.85 3.61
C GLY A 302 8.91 -24.17 3.08
N SER A 303 9.83 -24.14 2.12
CA SER A 303 10.41 -25.34 1.47
C SER A 303 11.59 -25.93 2.24
N PHE A 304 12.40 -25.08 2.88
CA PHE A 304 13.68 -25.48 3.47
C PHE A 304 13.68 -25.46 5.00
N LEU A 305 12.85 -24.64 5.64
CA LEU A 305 12.79 -24.49 7.09
C LEU A 305 11.64 -25.28 7.71
N LYS A 306 11.78 -25.64 8.99
CA LYS A 306 10.73 -26.30 9.78
C LYS A 306 9.99 -25.29 10.64
N GLY A 307 8.75 -25.56 11.02
CA GLY A 307 7.96 -24.66 11.87
C GLY A 307 7.13 -23.62 11.11
N ILE A 308 6.97 -23.80 9.79
CA ILE A 308 6.05 -23.00 8.97
C ILE A 308 4.71 -23.75 8.85
N THR A 309 3.63 -23.12 9.32
CA THR A 309 2.28 -23.71 9.32
C THR A 309 1.47 -23.30 8.10
N ALA A 310 1.62 -22.08 7.59
CA ALA A 310 0.82 -21.55 6.48
C ALA A 310 1.54 -20.38 5.79
N THR A 311 1.40 -20.26 4.47
CA THR A 311 2.10 -19.23 3.69
C THR A 311 1.14 -18.49 2.75
N VAL A 312 1.14 -17.16 2.83
CA VAL A 312 0.37 -16.26 1.95
C VAL A 312 1.33 -15.44 1.10
N LEU A 313 1.06 -15.38 -0.20
CA LEU A 313 1.93 -14.79 -1.21
C LEU A 313 1.14 -13.75 -2.00
N ILE A 314 1.59 -12.51 -1.98
CA ILE A 314 1.02 -11.42 -2.76
C ILE A 314 1.95 -11.13 -3.92
N ASN A 315 1.52 -11.43 -5.14
CA ASN A 315 2.30 -11.22 -6.37
C ASN A 315 3.74 -11.75 -6.25
N GLY A 316 3.90 -12.98 -5.76
CA GLY A 316 5.20 -13.64 -5.57
C GLY A 316 5.67 -14.41 -6.80
N CYS A 317 6.99 -14.64 -6.91
CA CYS A 317 7.58 -15.52 -7.92
C CYS A 317 7.83 -16.93 -7.34
N VAL A 318 7.59 -17.96 -8.15
CA VAL A 318 7.84 -19.38 -7.79
C VAL A 318 9.31 -19.79 -7.93
N ALA A 319 10.14 -18.93 -8.50
CA ALA A 319 11.58 -19.10 -8.63
C ALA A 319 12.32 -18.07 -7.78
N ASN A 320 13.55 -18.40 -7.38
CA ASN A 320 14.41 -17.45 -6.71
C ASN A 320 14.84 -16.34 -7.67
N THR A 321 14.54 -15.09 -7.32
CA THR A 321 14.86 -13.93 -8.16
C THR A 321 16.00 -13.08 -7.61
N MET A 322 16.61 -12.26 -8.47
CA MET A 322 17.59 -11.21 -8.17
C MET A 322 19.01 -11.66 -7.78
N THR A 323 19.15 -12.56 -6.82
CA THR A 323 20.47 -13.00 -6.30
C THR A 323 20.40 -14.47 -5.88
N PRO A 324 21.50 -15.24 -5.97
CA PRO A 324 21.59 -16.58 -5.40
C PRO A 324 21.11 -16.64 -3.95
N LEU A 325 20.43 -17.73 -3.61
CA LEU A 325 19.96 -18.03 -2.27
C LEU A 325 20.69 -19.26 -1.74
N HIS A 326 21.23 -19.15 -0.53
CA HIS A 326 22.05 -20.16 0.12
C HIS A 326 21.34 -20.73 1.35
N TYR A 327 21.51 -22.03 1.57
CA TYR A 327 21.14 -22.67 2.83
C TYR A 327 22.06 -23.87 3.06
N LYS A 328 22.94 -23.79 4.05
CA LYS A 328 24.01 -24.78 4.29
C LYS A 328 24.82 -24.95 3.00
N GLU A 329 25.01 -26.18 2.55
CA GLU A 329 25.74 -26.50 1.31
C GLU A 329 24.91 -26.29 0.03
N MET A 330 23.62 -25.96 0.13
CA MET A 330 22.76 -25.74 -1.02
C MET A 330 22.85 -24.30 -1.51
N THR A 331 22.96 -24.13 -2.83
CA THR A 331 22.77 -22.85 -3.51
C THR A 331 21.68 -22.99 -4.55
N LEU A 332 20.69 -22.10 -4.49
CA LEU A 332 19.64 -21.94 -5.49
C LEU A 332 20.00 -20.71 -6.35
N PRO A 333 20.31 -20.87 -7.65
CA PRO A 333 20.66 -19.74 -8.51
C PRO A 333 19.47 -18.78 -8.67
N ASP A 334 19.75 -17.54 -9.03
CA ASP A 334 18.69 -16.62 -9.43
C ASP A 334 18.15 -16.94 -10.82
N LEU A 335 16.89 -16.58 -11.07
CA LEU A 335 16.17 -16.79 -12.32
C LEU A 335 16.86 -16.14 -13.53
N GLY A 336 17.66 -15.09 -13.30
CA GLY A 336 18.19 -14.24 -14.35
C GLY A 336 17.12 -13.36 -15.01
N ASN A 337 17.60 -12.42 -15.83
CA ASN A 337 16.77 -11.47 -16.56
C ASN A 337 17.43 -11.12 -17.90
N ASP A 338 16.65 -10.49 -18.77
CA ASP A 338 17.09 -10.04 -20.08
C ASP A 338 16.67 -8.59 -20.32
N LEU A 339 17.68 -7.71 -20.42
CA LEU A 339 17.48 -6.28 -20.63
C LEU A 339 16.90 -5.97 -22.02
N GLU A 340 17.08 -6.85 -23.02
CA GLU A 340 16.52 -6.64 -24.36
C GLU A 340 14.99 -6.82 -24.38
N ARG A 341 14.43 -7.54 -23.39
CA ARG A 341 12.99 -7.72 -23.21
C ARG A 341 12.34 -6.62 -22.37
N LEU A 342 13.11 -5.64 -21.90
CA LEU A 342 12.58 -4.47 -21.20
C LEU A 342 11.70 -3.65 -22.14
N LYS A 343 10.43 -3.46 -21.78
CA LYS A 343 9.51 -2.63 -22.56
C LYS A 343 9.49 -1.21 -22.01
N VAL A 344 9.35 -0.25 -22.91
CA VAL A 344 9.11 1.15 -22.58
C VAL A 344 7.85 1.59 -23.31
N THR A 345 6.86 2.09 -22.56
CA THR A 345 5.60 2.59 -23.12
C THR A 345 5.83 3.86 -23.94
N GLU A 346 4.85 4.26 -24.75
CA GLU A 346 4.89 5.55 -25.47
C GLU A 346 5.06 6.76 -24.52
N SER A 347 4.55 6.64 -23.29
CA SER A 347 4.70 7.62 -22.21
C SER A 347 6.04 7.56 -21.47
N GLY A 348 6.96 6.68 -21.88
CA GLY A 348 8.31 6.56 -21.31
C GLY A 348 8.39 5.73 -20.02
N LEU A 349 7.32 5.05 -19.62
CA LEU A 349 7.26 4.20 -18.44
C LEU A 349 7.93 2.85 -18.74
N VAL A 350 8.67 2.32 -17.76
CA VAL A 350 9.25 0.99 -17.85
C VAL A 350 8.19 -0.06 -17.48
N ASP A 351 8.11 -1.12 -18.28
CA ASP A 351 7.29 -2.30 -18.03
C ASP A 351 8.24 -3.52 -17.91
N LEU A 352 8.11 -4.24 -16.80
CA LEU A 352 8.99 -5.34 -16.40
C LEU A 352 8.37 -6.72 -16.65
N THR A 353 7.17 -6.80 -17.22
CA THR A 353 6.41 -8.05 -17.40
C THR A 353 7.23 -9.16 -18.06
N ASP A 354 8.01 -8.83 -19.09
CA ASP A 354 8.83 -9.76 -19.86
C ASP A 354 10.33 -9.71 -19.53
N PHE A 355 10.72 -8.92 -18.53
CA PHE A 355 12.12 -8.73 -18.13
C PHE A 355 12.75 -10.01 -17.56
N TRP A 356 11.97 -10.77 -16.78
CA TRP A 356 12.45 -11.99 -16.12
C TRP A 356 12.50 -13.18 -17.08
N ASN A 357 13.49 -14.05 -16.92
CA ASN A 357 13.56 -15.31 -17.66
C ASN A 357 12.40 -16.24 -17.32
N ASN A 358 12.08 -17.17 -18.23
CA ASN A 358 11.08 -18.20 -17.98
C ASN A 358 11.66 -19.28 -17.04
N PRO A 359 11.09 -19.52 -15.84
CA PRO A 359 11.60 -20.52 -14.90
C PRO A 359 11.39 -21.96 -15.36
N LEU A 360 10.64 -22.22 -16.44
CA LEU A 360 10.46 -23.57 -16.97
C LEU A 360 11.54 -23.96 -18.00
N GLU A 361 12.32 -23.00 -18.50
CA GLU A 361 13.32 -23.23 -19.54
C GLU A 361 14.71 -23.52 -18.94
N LYS A 362 15.54 -24.27 -19.67
CA LYS A 362 16.95 -24.48 -19.28
C LYS A 362 17.79 -23.27 -19.68
N PRO A 363 18.75 -22.81 -18.83
CA PRO A 363 19.13 -23.37 -17.52
C PRO A 363 18.28 -22.86 -16.33
N ASN A 364 17.39 -21.91 -16.57
CA ASN A 364 16.62 -21.16 -15.56
C ASN A 364 15.81 -22.05 -14.60
N CYS A 365 15.39 -23.25 -15.03
CA CYS A 365 14.68 -24.22 -14.19
C CYS A 365 15.41 -24.63 -12.92
N GLN A 366 16.72 -24.38 -12.83
CA GLN A 366 17.50 -24.56 -11.61
C GLN A 366 17.14 -23.55 -10.50
N SER A 367 16.50 -22.42 -10.83
CA SER A 367 16.05 -21.40 -9.87
C SER A 367 14.69 -21.70 -9.24
N LEU A 368 13.96 -22.72 -9.73
CA LEU A 368 12.66 -23.10 -9.19
C LEU A 368 12.79 -23.50 -7.72
N ILE A 369 11.93 -22.91 -6.88
CA ILE A 369 11.90 -23.21 -5.45
C ILE A 369 11.19 -24.57 -5.28
N PRO A 370 11.74 -25.53 -4.52
CA PRO A 370 11.16 -26.86 -4.35
C PRO A 370 9.99 -26.86 -3.36
N ILE A 371 8.90 -26.16 -3.72
CA ILE A 371 7.73 -25.92 -2.87
C ILE A 371 6.98 -27.21 -2.50
N GLU A 372 7.20 -28.31 -3.21
CA GLU A 372 6.72 -29.64 -2.84
C GLU A 372 7.30 -30.15 -1.51
N LYS A 373 8.40 -29.55 -1.02
CA LYS A 373 8.97 -29.88 0.29
C LYS A 373 8.23 -29.22 1.46
N ALA A 374 7.44 -28.18 1.17
CA ALA A 374 6.69 -27.48 2.19
C ALA A 374 5.60 -28.35 2.83
N GLN A 375 5.33 -28.10 4.11
CA GLN A 375 4.34 -28.84 4.89
C GLN A 375 3.00 -28.10 4.97
N GLY A 376 3.05 -26.76 5.09
CA GLY A 376 1.85 -25.92 5.19
C GLY A 376 1.17 -25.65 3.85
N PRO A 377 -0.11 -25.26 3.86
CA PRO A 377 -0.83 -24.85 2.66
C PRO A 377 -0.38 -23.46 2.21
N PHE A 378 -0.67 -23.17 0.94
CA PHE A 378 -0.40 -21.89 0.31
C PHE A 378 -1.68 -21.18 -0.11
N LEU A 379 -1.70 -19.86 0.09
CA LEU A 379 -2.62 -18.94 -0.56
C LEU A 379 -1.83 -17.99 -1.47
N PHE A 380 -2.09 -18.07 -2.78
CA PHE A 380 -1.58 -17.14 -3.77
C PHE A 380 -2.63 -16.07 -4.05
N ILE A 381 -2.23 -14.82 -3.87
CA ILE A 381 -3.00 -13.63 -4.20
C ILE A 381 -2.31 -12.96 -5.39
N VAL A 382 -3.06 -12.86 -6.49
CA VAL A 382 -2.52 -12.48 -7.80
C VAL A 382 -3.28 -11.28 -8.34
N GLY A 383 -2.57 -10.20 -8.66
CA GLY A 383 -3.05 -9.17 -9.56
C GLY A 383 -2.89 -9.65 -11.01
N GLN A 384 -4.00 -9.74 -11.75
CA GLN A 384 -3.95 -10.21 -13.16
C GLN A 384 -3.36 -9.17 -14.11
N ASP A 385 -3.22 -7.92 -13.66
CA ASP A 385 -2.59 -6.83 -14.41
C ASP A 385 -1.23 -6.50 -13.80
N ASP A 386 -0.50 -7.48 -13.27
CA ASP A 386 0.84 -7.27 -12.70
C ASP A 386 1.88 -7.03 -13.80
N HIS A 387 2.41 -5.79 -13.86
CA HIS A 387 3.44 -5.39 -14.82
C HIS A 387 4.88 -5.42 -14.26
N ASN A 388 5.08 -5.93 -13.04
CA ASN A 388 6.42 -6.24 -12.51
C ASN A 388 6.93 -7.58 -13.05
N TRP A 389 6.04 -8.58 -13.08
CA TRP A 389 6.31 -9.94 -13.56
C TRP A 389 5.01 -10.75 -13.71
N LYS A 390 5.11 -11.98 -14.22
CA LYS A 390 3.94 -12.83 -14.56
C LYS A 390 3.38 -13.58 -13.35
N SER A 391 2.86 -12.87 -12.35
CA SER A 391 2.36 -13.43 -11.08
C SER A 391 1.35 -14.59 -11.27
N GLU A 392 0.40 -14.46 -12.20
CA GLU A 392 -0.57 -15.54 -12.50
C GLU A 392 0.11 -16.80 -13.05
N ALA A 393 1.05 -16.63 -13.99
CA ALA A 393 1.81 -17.75 -14.53
C ALA A 393 2.63 -18.47 -13.44
N TYR A 394 3.24 -17.71 -12.52
CA TYR A 394 3.98 -18.30 -11.40
C TYR A 394 3.06 -19.07 -10.44
N ALA A 395 1.86 -18.56 -10.15
CA ALA A 395 0.89 -19.28 -9.32
C ALA A 395 0.41 -20.59 -9.99
N CYS A 396 0.21 -20.58 -11.32
CA CYS A 396 -0.11 -21.80 -12.08
C CYS A 396 1.02 -22.83 -12.03
N ILE A 397 2.27 -22.40 -12.25
CA ILE A 397 3.45 -23.26 -12.14
C ILE A 397 3.54 -23.88 -10.74
N ALA A 398 3.31 -23.08 -9.68
CA ALA A 398 3.30 -23.57 -8.32
C ALA A 398 2.21 -24.63 -8.09
N SER A 399 1.00 -24.40 -8.61
CA SER A 399 -0.10 -25.37 -8.54
C SER A 399 0.25 -26.69 -9.23
N GLU A 400 0.88 -26.65 -10.41
CA GLU A 400 1.29 -27.84 -11.16
C GLU A 400 2.43 -28.60 -10.46
N GLN A 401 3.41 -27.86 -9.93
CA GLN A 401 4.52 -28.43 -9.16
C GLN A 401 4.03 -29.16 -7.90
N LEU A 402 3.10 -28.57 -7.14
CA LEU A 402 2.52 -29.19 -5.95
C LEU A 402 1.73 -30.46 -6.30
N GLN A 403 0.82 -30.37 -7.26
CA GLN A 403 -0.04 -31.50 -7.64
C GLN A 403 0.75 -32.67 -8.26
N SER A 404 1.79 -32.39 -9.05
CA SER A 404 2.65 -33.43 -9.63
C SER A 404 3.45 -34.22 -8.59
N HIS A 405 3.62 -33.66 -7.39
CA HIS A 405 4.25 -34.32 -6.24
C HIS A 405 3.24 -34.82 -5.20
N GLY A 406 1.95 -34.90 -5.56
CA GLY A 406 0.89 -35.44 -4.70
C GLY A 406 0.47 -34.53 -3.53
N LYS A 407 0.84 -33.24 -3.57
CA LYS A 407 0.36 -32.24 -2.60
C LYS A 407 -1.02 -31.71 -2.99
N GLU A 408 -1.73 -31.19 -2.01
CA GLU A 408 -3.01 -30.51 -2.24
C GLU A 408 -2.82 -29.29 -3.17
N LYS A 409 -3.84 -29.02 -3.98
CA LYS A 409 -3.86 -27.84 -4.84
C LYS A 409 -3.89 -26.58 -3.96
N PRO A 410 -3.00 -25.60 -4.19
CA PRO A 410 -3.01 -24.37 -3.39
C PRO A 410 -4.26 -23.53 -3.71
N GLN A 411 -4.65 -22.67 -2.76
CA GLN A 411 -5.66 -21.66 -3.05
C GLN A 411 -5.01 -20.56 -3.89
N ILE A 412 -5.62 -20.21 -5.02
CA ILE A 412 -5.19 -19.11 -5.89
C ILE A 412 -6.39 -18.20 -6.09
N ILE A 413 -6.23 -16.91 -5.75
CA ILE A 413 -7.24 -15.89 -5.97
C ILE A 413 -6.64 -14.85 -6.92
N CYS A 414 -7.24 -14.73 -8.10
CA CYS A 414 -6.84 -13.78 -9.13
C CYS A 414 -7.80 -12.59 -9.13
N TYR A 415 -7.23 -11.39 -9.04
CA TYR A 415 -7.95 -10.11 -9.05
C TYR A 415 -7.77 -9.43 -10.40
N PRO A 416 -8.82 -9.33 -11.23
CA PRO A 416 -8.78 -8.60 -12.50
C PRO A 416 -8.38 -7.15 -12.28
N LYS A 417 -7.67 -6.55 -13.26
CA LYS A 417 -7.34 -5.11 -13.27
C LYS A 417 -6.66 -4.63 -11.99
N THR A 418 -5.90 -5.50 -11.35
CA THR A 418 -5.13 -5.25 -10.14
C THR A 418 -3.67 -5.51 -10.47
N GLY A 419 -2.80 -4.55 -10.14
CA GLY A 419 -1.38 -4.58 -10.46
C GLY A 419 -0.50 -5.14 -9.36
N HIS A 420 0.78 -4.81 -9.45
CA HIS A 420 1.81 -5.35 -8.56
C HIS A 420 1.67 -4.87 -7.11
N CYS A 421 1.55 -3.55 -6.88
CA CYS A 421 1.57 -2.95 -5.54
C CYS A 421 0.23 -3.07 -4.80
N ILE A 422 -0.06 -4.28 -4.29
CA ILE A 422 -1.22 -4.54 -3.44
C ILE A 422 -0.84 -4.24 -1.98
N GLU A 423 -1.46 -3.20 -1.42
CA GLU A 423 -1.23 -2.72 -0.06
C GLU A 423 -2.44 -3.00 0.86
N PRO A 424 -2.33 -2.80 2.18
CA PRO A 424 -3.49 -2.81 3.07
C PRO A 424 -4.62 -1.88 2.58
N PRO A 425 -5.87 -2.08 3.05
CA PRO A 425 -7.02 -1.32 2.60
C PRO A 425 -6.83 0.20 2.71
N TYR A 426 -7.48 0.93 1.81
CA TYR A 426 -7.54 2.40 1.77
C TYR A 426 -6.22 3.13 1.53
N PHE A 427 -5.11 2.42 1.29
CA PHE A 427 -3.98 3.01 0.57
C PHE A 427 -4.40 3.39 -0.86
N PRO A 428 -4.04 4.57 -1.37
CA PRO A 428 -4.26 4.89 -2.76
C PRO A 428 -3.46 3.93 -3.65
N PRO A 429 -4.08 3.32 -4.69
CA PRO A 429 -3.40 2.40 -5.60
C PRO A 429 -2.16 3.03 -6.24
N CYS A 430 -1.01 2.39 -6.07
CA CYS A 430 0.25 2.82 -6.69
C CYS A 430 0.43 2.16 -8.06
N LEU A 431 -0.19 2.73 -9.10
CA LEU A 431 -0.12 2.18 -10.46
C LEU A 431 1.21 2.49 -11.15
N ILE A 432 1.85 3.61 -10.79
CA ILE A 432 3.13 4.04 -11.37
C ILE A 432 3.97 4.66 -10.25
N SER A 433 5.23 4.27 -10.14
CA SER A 433 6.18 5.00 -9.30
C SER A 433 7.62 4.84 -9.75
N VAL A 434 8.50 5.74 -9.29
CA VAL A 434 9.94 5.57 -9.48
C VAL A 434 10.41 4.37 -8.67
N HIS A 435 10.90 3.35 -9.36
CA HIS A 435 11.41 2.15 -8.71
C HIS A 435 12.83 2.37 -8.21
N GLY A 436 13.06 2.18 -6.90
CA GLY A 436 14.33 2.53 -6.24
C GLY A 436 15.57 1.83 -6.78
N MET A 437 15.44 0.62 -7.35
CA MET A 437 16.56 -0.11 -7.95
C MET A 437 16.76 0.19 -9.45
N VAL A 438 15.67 0.44 -10.18
CA VAL A 438 15.73 0.73 -11.62
C VAL A 438 16.04 2.21 -11.88
N GLY A 439 15.69 3.09 -10.94
CA GLY A 439 15.90 4.54 -11.04
C GLY A 439 15.01 5.24 -12.08
N ARG A 440 13.96 4.56 -12.58
CA ARG A 440 13.00 5.07 -13.57
C ARG A 440 11.57 4.84 -13.08
N ALA A 441 10.62 5.59 -13.66
CA ALA A 441 9.20 5.34 -13.46
C ALA A 441 8.82 3.99 -14.08
N VAL A 442 8.28 3.10 -13.26
CA VAL A 442 7.80 1.77 -13.64
C VAL A 442 6.28 1.78 -13.58
N PHE A 443 5.64 1.18 -14.58
CA PHE A 443 4.23 0.86 -14.55
C PHE A 443 4.03 -0.47 -13.81
N TRP A 444 3.27 -0.43 -12.72
CA TRP A 444 2.97 -1.57 -11.87
C TRP A 444 1.69 -2.28 -12.28
N GLY A 445 0.88 -1.65 -13.13
CA GLY A 445 -0.42 -2.11 -13.55
C GLY A 445 -1.55 -1.81 -12.56
N GLY A 446 -2.76 -2.17 -12.97
CA GLY A 446 -4.01 -1.98 -12.25
C GLY A 446 -4.86 -0.80 -12.75
N GLU A 447 -6.16 -0.86 -12.49
CA GLU A 447 -7.09 0.27 -12.60
C GLU A 447 -7.48 0.73 -11.19
N SER A 448 -7.42 2.03 -10.89
CA SER A 448 -7.54 2.55 -9.51
C SER A 448 -8.71 1.96 -8.72
N LYS A 449 -9.93 1.98 -9.27
CA LYS A 449 -11.10 1.45 -8.55
C LYS A 449 -11.02 -0.07 -8.34
N ALA A 450 -10.70 -0.83 -9.39
CA ALA A 450 -10.64 -2.29 -9.30
C ALA A 450 -9.53 -2.74 -8.33
N HIS A 451 -8.36 -2.11 -8.42
CA HIS A 451 -7.22 -2.37 -7.56
C HIS A 451 -7.54 -2.05 -6.09
N PHE A 452 -8.19 -0.92 -5.83
CA PHE A 452 -8.63 -0.58 -4.48
C PHE A 452 -9.61 -1.62 -3.91
N MET A 453 -10.62 -2.03 -4.69
CA MET A 453 -11.58 -3.04 -4.24
C MET A 453 -10.89 -4.38 -3.96
N ALA A 454 -9.91 -4.76 -4.79
CA ALA A 454 -9.08 -5.93 -4.53
C ALA A 454 -8.30 -5.80 -3.22
N GLN A 455 -7.68 -4.64 -2.91
CA GLN A 455 -6.97 -4.45 -1.64
C GLN A 455 -7.86 -4.68 -0.41
N VAL A 456 -9.12 -4.23 -0.45
CA VAL A 456 -10.09 -4.44 0.63
C VAL A 456 -10.38 -5.93 0.82
N GLU A 457 -10.71 -6.63 -0.26
CA GLU A 457 -11.05 -8.06 -0.20
C GLU A 457 -9.84 -8.92 0.18
N ILE A 458 -8.67 -8.63 -0.40
CA ILE A 458 -7.41 -9.33 -0.12
C ILE A 458 -7.07 -9.30 1.36
N TRP A 459 -7.31 -8.16 2.03
CA TRP A 459 -7.07 -8.04 3.46
C TRP A 459 -7.90 -9.03 4.28
N GLU A 460 -9.18 -9.18 3.93
CA GLU A 460 -10.07 -10.16 4.54
C GLU A 460 -9.63 -11.61 4.24
N GLN A 461 -9.19 -11.89 3.00
CA GLN A 461 -8.69 -13.21 2.61
C GLN A 461 -7.44 -13.61 3.41
N ILE A 462 -6.48 -12.69 3.57
CA ILE A 462 -5.25 -12.91 4.37
C ILE A 462 -5.62 -13.26 5.81
N GLN A 463 -6.49 -12.47 6.44
CA GLN A 463 -6.91 -12.69 7.82
C GLN A 463 -7.63 -14.02 7.96
N THR A 464 -8.60 -14.30 7.09
CA THR A 464 -9.39 -15.55 7.10
C THR A 464 -8.49 -16.77 6.96
N PHE A 465 -7.51 -16.72 6.06
CA PHE A 465 -6.56 -17.81 5.85
C PHE A 465 -5.71 -18.06 7.10
N PHE A 466 -5.10 -17.03 7.68
CA PHE A 466 -4.29 -17.20 8.89
C PHE A 466 -5.12 -17.57 10.12
N GLN A 467 -6.34 -17.06 10.27
CA GLN A 467 -7.24 -17.50 11.34
C GLN A 467 -7.53 -18.99 11.22
N ARG A 468 -7.82 -19.48 10.01
CA ARG A 468 -8.07 -20.91 9.76
C ARG A 468 -6.89 -21.79 10.14
N TYR A 469 -5.67 -21.44 9.72
CA TYR A 469 -4.51 -22.33 9.85
C TYR A 469 -3.68 -22.11 11.12
N LEU A 470 -3.71 -20.92 11.73
CA LEU A 470 -2.91 -20.61 12.93
C LEU A 470 -3.74 -20.55 14.23
N LYS A 471 -5.04 -20.22 14.16
CA LYS A 471 -5.91 -20.22 15.36
C LYS A 471 -6.54 -21.58 15.64
N SER A 472 -6.69 -22.46 14.64
CA SER A 472 -7.31 -23.78 14.85
C SER A 472 -6.54 -24.59 15.89
N LYS A 473 -7.29 -25.22 16.82
CA LYS A 473 -6.77 -26.30 17.66
C LYS A 473 -6.56 -27.50 16.75
N GLU A 474 -5.44 -28.19 16.87
CA GLU A 474 -5.13 -29.45 16.17
C GLU A 474 -6.40 -30.26 15.91
N SER A 475 -6.91 -30.25 14.67
CA SER A 475 -7.75 -31.34 14.24
C SER A 475 -6.80 -32.50 14.01
N THR A 476 -6.66 -33.35 15.01
CA THR A 476 -6.09 -34.68 14.88
C THR A 476 -6.74 -35.37 13.68
N PHE A 477 -6.08 -35.36 12.53
CA PHE A 477 -6.36 -36.29 11.45
C PHE A 477 -5.95 -37.68 11.96
N HIS A 478 -6.85 -38.33 12.69
CA HIS A 478 -6.77 -39.77 12.87
C HIS A 478 -7.08 -40.40 11.51
N ASN A 479 -6.04 -40.89 10.85
CA ASN A 479 -6.16 -41.89 9.79
C ASN A 479 -7.03 -43.02 10.32
N LYS A 480 -8.23 -43.16 9.75
CA LYS A 480 -8.92 -44.46 9.78
C LYS A 480 -8.28 -45.32 8.69
N MET A 481 -7.73 -46.44 9.16
CA MET A 481 -7.15 -47.54 8.37
C MET A 481 -8.10 -48.04 7.28
#